data_AF-A0A8B6C514-F1
#
_entry.id   AF-A0A8B6C514-F1
#
_cell.length_a   1.000
_cell.length_b   1.000
_cell.length_c   1.000
_cell.angle_alpha   90.00
_cell.angle_beta   90.00
_cell.angle_gamma   90.00
#
_symmetry.space_group_name_H-M   'P 1'
#
loop_
_entity.id
_entity.type
_entity.pdbx_description
1 polymer ?
#
loop_
_entity_poly.entity_id
_entity_poly.type
_entity_poly.pdbx_seq_one_letter_code
_entity_poly.pdbx_strand_id
1 'polypeptide(L)'
;MTQKIQELKRRNWTITKRLQRRMARENKDNKNNLEKTISSPMRKANQDLREANLSPTKYPDLQKKLTYHNCLISEIKESVSHEKNKFPVLQVITGKAIRDHKCIRRLSYDIKVNRKQLMKIKSKREKEKKKTRMKAAREDLRSKVLVFLERDDNSTCLPGKRDNKKDGKEKKQKKSKFLSENVLTKLSVSVFRRFRPANYVLASFGNRRTCLCQRHQNMALKVRTLKALNITTTSNPDQLIRQMTDEEVLAKITELEDEKIKYSEWKRVDVEEKGMMKKENECCAM
;
A
#
# COMPACT_ATOMS: atom_id res chain seq x y z
N MET A 1 -88.23 13.44 -13.06
CA MET A 1 -86.80 13.32 -12.66
C MET A 1 -86.06 12.19 -13.39
N THR A 2 -86.68 11.05 -13.66
CA THR A 2 -86.07 9.86 -14.29
C THR A 2 -85.57 10.08 -15.72
N GLN A 3 -86.31 10.81 -16.56
CA GLN A 3 -85.92 11.10 -17.95
C GLN A 3 -84.62 11.91 -18.05
N LYS A 4 -84.46 12.91 -17.17
CA LYS A 4 -83.27 13.78 -17.13
C LYS A 4 -82.01 13.03 -16.69
N ILE A 5 -82.16 12.07 -15.76
CA ILE A 5 -81.07 11.16 -15.36
C ILE A 5 -80.65 10.26 -16.54
N GLN A 6 -81.62 9.76 -17.31
CA GLN A 6 -81.34 8.89 -18.46
C GLN A 6 -80.65 9.65 -19.60
N GLU A 7 -81.03 10.91 -19.82
CA GLU A 7 -80.38 11.80 -20.78
C GLU A 7 -78.93 12.14 -20.36
N LEU A 8 -78.71 12.45 -19.08
CA LEU A 8 -77.37 12.69 -18.54
C LEU A 8 -76.47 11.44 -18.64
N LYS A 9 -77.01 10.23 -18.43
CA LYS A 9 -76.27 8.98 -18.65
C LYS A 9 -75.83 8.82 -20.11
N ARG A 10 -76.70 9.14 -21.08
CA ARG A 10 -76.37 9.11 -22.52
C ARG A 10 -75.29 10.15 -22.87
N ARG A 11 -75.38 11.36 -22.33
CA ARG A 11 -74.36 12.42 -22.52
C ARG A 11 -73.02 12.01 -21.91
N ASN A 12 -72.99 11.48 -20.69
CA ASN A 12 -71.78 10.98 -20.04
C ASN A 12 -71.16 9.81 -20.82
N TRP A 13 -71.96 8.88 -21.33
CA TRP A 13 -71.46 7.80 -22.19
C TRP A 13 -70.81 8.32 -23.47
N THR A 14 -71.40 9.36 -24.08
CA THR A 14 -70.85 9.98 -25.29
C THR A 14 -69.53 10.71 -25.00
N ILE A 15 -69.46 11.42 -23.87
CA ILE A 15 -68.25 12.14 -23.42
C ILE A 15 -67.12 11.15 -23.10
N THR A 16 -67.42 10.06 -22.37
CA THR A 16 -66.44 9.02 -22.04
C THR A 16 -65.90 8.32 -23.29
N LYS A 17 -66.75 7.97 -24.26
CA LYS A 17 -66.32 7.45 -25.57
C LYS A 17 -65.42 8.44 -26.33
N ARG A 18 -65.73 9.74 -26.28
CA ARG A 18 -64.87 10.79 -26.90
C ARG A 18 -63.51 10.89 -26.22
N LEU A 19 -63.48 10.85 -24.88
CA LEU A 19 -62.24 10.86 -24.11
C LEU A 19 -61.39 9.62 -24.39
N GLN A 20 -61.99 8.43 -24.42
CA GLN A 20 -61.28 7.19 -24.80
C GLN A 20 -60.68 7.27 -26.21
N ARG A 21 -61.41 7.82 -27.19
CA ARG A 21 -60.90 8.03 -28.54
C ARG A 21 -59.75 9.04 -28.59
N ARG A 22 -59.79 10.11 -27.78
CA ARG A 22 -58.71 11.09 -27.68
C ARG A 22 -57.46 10.46 -27.07
N MET A 23 -57.60 9.77 -25.94
CA MET A 23 -56.51 9.03 -25.28
C MET A 23 -55.86 8.00 -26.21
N ALA A 24 -56.66 7.27 -27.00
CA ALA A 24 -56.15 6.32 -27.97
C ALA A 24 -55.34 6.97 -29.10
N ARG A 25 -55.71 8.18 -29.54
CA ARG A 25 -54.96 8.96 -30.54
C ARG A 25 -53.64 9.47 -29.94
N GLU A 26 -53.68 10.07 -28.76
CA GLU A 26 -52.48 10.53 -28.05
C GLU A 26 -51.48 9.39 -27.79
N ASN A 27 -51.96 8.20 -27.39
CA ASN A 27 -51.10 7.03 -27.23
C ASN A 27 -50.49 6.55 -28.55
N LYS A 28 -51.23 6.63 -29.66
CA LYS A 28 -50.72 6.28 -31.00
C LYS A 28 -49.65 7.29 -31.47
N ASP A 29 -49.88 8.58 -31.25
CA ASP A 29 -48.93 9.64 -31.60
C ASP A 29 -47.66 9.55 -30.75
N ASN A 30 -47.80 9.24 -29.45
CA ASN A 30 -46.67 8.97 -28.57
C ASN A 30 -45.87 7.74 -28.99
N LYS A 31 -46.53 6.65 -29.40
CA LYS A 31 -45.86 5.44 -29.90
C LYS A 31 -45.09 5.72 -31.20
N ASN A 32 -45.69 6.44 -32.14
CA ASN A 32 -45.05 6.85 -33.39
C ASN A 32 -43.85 7.78 -33.16
N ASN A 33 -43.92 8.66 -32.16
CA ASN A 33 -42.81 9.51 -31.77
C ASN A 33 -41.69 8.72 -31.09
N LEU A 34 -42.02 7.71 -30.28
CA LEU A 34 -41.03 6.81 -29.68
C LEU A 34 -40.30 5.97 -30.75
N GLU A 35 -41.00 5.44 -31.75
CA GLU A 35 -40.39 4.70 -32.86
C GLU A 35 -39.49 5.58 -33.74
N LYS A 36 -39.83 6.87 -33.91
CA LYS A 36 -38.93 7.85 -34.57
C LYS A 36 -37.63 8.10 -33.78
N THR A 37 -37.61 7.91 -32.47
CA THR A 37 -36.39 8.09 -31.65
C THR A 37 -35.41 6.91 -31.73
N ILE A 38 -35.83 5.75 -32.23
CA ILE A 38 -34.93 4.63 -32.54
C ILE A 38 -34.30 4.92 -33.91
N SER A 39 -33.36 5.85 -33.93
CA SER A 39 -32.64 6.20 -35.16
C SER A 39 -31.78 5.02 -35.60
N SER A 40 -32.20 4.36 -36.69
CA SER A 40 -31.35 3.40 -37.43
C SER A 40 -29.95 3.98 -37.67
N PRO A 41 -28.88 3.16 -37.62
CA PRO A 41 -27.51 3.60 -37.89
C PRO A 41 -27.34 4.38 -39.20
N MET A 42 -28.08 4.00 -40.24
CA MET A 42 -28.08 4.67 -41.54
C MET A 42 -28.79 6.03 -41.50
N ARG A 43 -29.89 6.12 -40.75
CA ARG A 43 -30.61 7.39 -40.56
C ARG A 43 -29.75 8.39 -39.79
N LYS A 44 -29.01 7.91 -38.80
CA LYS A 44 -28.03 8.72 -38.05
C LYS A 44 -26.87 9.18 -38.94
N ALA A 45 -26.30 8.29 -39.76
CA ALA A 45 -25.25 8.66 -40.71
C ALA A 45 -25.72 9.72 -41.71
N ASN A 46 -26.95 9.61 -42.21
CA ASN A 46 -27.54 10.61 -43.10
C ASN A 46 -27.77 11.95 -42.40
N GLN A 47 -28.15 11.92 -41.13
CA GLN A 47 -28.27 13.11 -40.31
C GLN A 47 -26.91 13.77 -40.09
N ASP A 48 -25.89 13.01 -39.67
CA ASP A 48 -24.52 13.50 -39.47
C ASP A 48 -23.96 14.16 -40.76
N LEU A 49 -24.25 13.57 -41.93
CA LEU A 49 -23.87 14.15 -43.23
C LEU A 49 -24.59 15.47 -43.52
N ARG A 50 -25.91 15.52 -43.28
CA ARG A 50 -26.71 16.74 -43.49
C ARG A 50 -26.29 17.86 -42.53
N GLU A 51 -25.99 17.54 -41.28
CA GLU A 51 -25.44 18.48 -40.28
C GLU A 51 -24.08 19.05 -40.73
N ALA A 52 -23.30 18.27 -41.48
CA ALA A 52 -22.06 18.71 -42.10
C ALA A 52 -22.25 19.41 -43.47
N ASN A 53 -23.49 19.72 -43.88
CA ASN A 53 -23.83 20.26 -45.21
C ASN A 53 -23.43 19.36 -46.40
N LEU A 54 -23.31 18.05 -46.16
CA LEU A 54 -22.99 17.06 -47.19
C LEU A 54 -24.26 16.29 -47.59
N SER A 55 -24.45 16.08 -48.89
CA SER A 55 -25.54 15.24 -49.39
C SER A 55 -25.13 13.76 -49.36
N PRO A 56 -25.91 12.85 -48.74
CA PRO A 56 -25.63 11.42 -48.77
C PRO A 56 -25.53 10.84 -50.18
N THR A 57 -26.30 11.38 -51.12
CA THR A 57 -26.30 10.94 -52.51
C THR A 57 -25.02 11.33 -53.26
N LYS A 58 -24.38 12.44 -52.86
CA LYS A 58 -23.12 12.90 -53.46
C LYS A 58 -21.90 12.16 -52.90
N TYR A 59 -21.99 11.62 -51.68
CA TYR A 59 -20.88 10.97 -50.99
C TYR A 59 -21.28 9.59 -50.43
N PRO A 60 -21.57 8.59 -51.29
CA PRO A 60 -22.05 7.27 -50.86
C PRO A 60 -21.00 6.51 -50.04
N ASP A 61 -19.71 6.68 -50.33
CA ASP A 61 -18.64 6.01 -49.59
C ASP A 61 -18.50 6.53 -48.15
N LEU A 62 -18.67 7.84 -47.97
CA LEU A 62 -18.66 8.46 -46.65
C LEU A 62 -19.89 8.02 -45.84
N GLN A 63 -21.05 7.94 -46.49
CA GLN A 63 -22.27 7.41 -45.91
C GLN A 63 -22.10 5.96 -45.44
N LYS A 64 -21.49 5.09 -46.25
CA LYS A 64 -21.20 3.70 -45.88
C LYS A 64 -20.25 3.63 -44.68
N LYS A 65 -19.17 4.42 -44.67
CA LYS A 65 -18.21 4.49 -43.55
C LYS A 65 -18.88 4.97 -42.25
N LEU A 66 -19.70 6.01 -42.31
CA LEU A 66 -20.43 6.53 -41.15
C LEU A 66 -21.49 5.54 -40.65
N THR A 67 -22.17 4.84 -41.56
CA THR A 67 -23.13 3.80 -41.20
C THR A 67 -22.43 2.64 -40.49
N TYR A 68 -21.30 2.16 -41.02
CA TYR A 68 -20.46 1.15 -40.38
C TYR A 68 -20.00 1.60 -38.98
N HIS A 69 -19.52 2.84 -38.86
CA HIS A 69 -19.15 3.42 -37.57
C HIS A 69 -20.33 3.41 -36.58
N ASN A 70 -21.50 3.85 -37.01
CA ASN A 70 -22.70 3.88 -36.16
C ASN A 70 -23.14 2.47 -35.73
N CYS A 71 -23.06 1.47 -36.62
CA CYS A 71 -23.34 0.06 -36.29
C CYS A 71 -22.37 -0.49 -35.23
N LEU A 72 -21.06 -0.27 -35.41
CA LEU A 72 -20.06 -0.68 -34.43
C LEU A 72 -20.30 -0.03 -33.06
N ILE A 73 -20.64 1.26 -33.04
CA ILE A 73 -20.93 1.97 -31.80
C ILE A 73 -22.19 1.42 -31.12
N SER A 74 -23.23 1.01 -31.86
CA SER A 74 -24.40 0.35 -31.27
C SER A 74 -24.06 -1.00 -30.66
N GLU A 75 -23.33 -1.86 -31.36
CA GLU A 75 -22.93 -3.18 -30.84
C GLU A 75 -22.05 -3.05 -29.60
N ILE A 76 -21.12 -2.09 -29.61
CA ILE A 76 -20.27 -1.80 -28.46
C ILE A 76 -21.12 -1.31 -27.27
N LYS A 77 -22.11 -0.44 -27.49
CA LYS A 77 -23.01 0.02 -26.42
C LYS A 77 -23.77 -1.14 -25.80
N GLU A 78 -24.31 -2.02 -26.62
CA GLU A 78 -25.03 -3.20 -26.17
C GLU A 78 -24.11 -4.10 -25.34
N SER A 79 -22.93 -4.41 -25.87
CA SER A 79 -21.90 -5.20 -25.17
C SER A 79 -21.54 -4.60 -23.80
N VAL A 80 -21.31 -3.28 -23.76
CA VAL A 80 -20.98 -2.55 -22.52
C VAL A 80 -22.17 -2.45 -21.56
N SER A 81 -23.41 -2.49 -22.06
CA SER A 81 -24.62 -2.43 -21.24
C SER A 81 -24.93 -3.79 -20.60
N HIS A 82 -24.73 -4.88 -21.33
CA HIS A 82 -24.98 -6.24 -20.85
C HIS A 82 -23.92 -6.75 -19.87
N GLU A 83 -22.67 -6.28 -19.97
CA GLU A 83 -21.61 -6.71 -19.06
C GLU A 83 -21.66 -6.00 -17.70
N LYS A 84 -21.65 -6.81 -16.61
CA LYS A 84 -21.44 -6.32 -15.23
C LYS A 84 -20.06 -5.68 -15.08
N ASN A 85 -19.04 -6.28 -15.67
CA ASN A 85 -17.68 -5.76 -15.67
C ASN A 85 -17.31 -5.22 -17.05
N LYS A 86 -17.49 -3.91 -17.25
CA LYS A 86 -17.25 -3.22 -18.53
C LYS A 86 -15.76 -3.12 -18.91
N PHE A 87 -14.84 -3.47 -18.01
CA PHE A 87 -13.41 -3.22 -18.18
C PHE A 87 -12.78 -3.96 -19.38
N PRO A 88 -13.07 -5.25 -19.65
CA PRO A 88 -12.48 -5.98 -20.77
C PRO A 88 -12.85 -5.38 -22.13
N VAL A 89 -14.15 -5.13 -22.36
CA VAL A 89 -14.64 -4.51 -23.59
C VAL A 89 -14.02 -3.14 -23.80
N LEU A 90 -14.02 -2.30 -22.76
CA LEU A 90 -13.41 -0.97 -22.84
C LEU A 90 -11.88 -1.03 -23.05
N GLN A 91 -11.19 -2.09 -22.60
CA GLN A 91 -9.76 -2.26 -22.82
C GLN A 91 -9.43 -2.57 -24.28
N VAL A 92 -10.27 -3.36 -24.96
CA VAL A 92 -10.12 -3.64 -26.40
C VAL A 92 -10.31 -2.36 -27.21
N ILE A 93 -11.35 -1.59 -26.87
CA ILE A 93 -11.72 -0.39 -27.62
C ILE A 93 -10.72 0.75 -27.38
N THR A 94 -10.29 0.99 -26.14
CA THR A 94 -9.38 2.11 -25.78
C THR A 94 -7.90 1.84 -26.06
N GLY A 95 -7.62 1.38 -27.29
CA GLY A 95 -6.28 1.08 -27.79
C GLY A 95 -5.42 2.32 -28.05
N LYS A 96 -4.19 2.08 -28.55
CA LYS A 96 -3.18 3.11 -28.80
C LYS A 96 -3.67 4.16 -29.81
N ALA A 97 -4.26 3.74 -30.93
CA ALA A 97 -4.72 4.64 -32.00
C ALA A 97 -5.69 5.73 -31.48
N ILE A 98 -6.68 5.34 -30.68
CA ILE A 98 -7.65 6.29 -30.10
C ILE A 98 -6.96 7.33 -29.19
N ARG A 99 -5.89 6.94 -28.49
CA ARG A 99 -5.12 7.83 -27.61
C ARG A 99 -4.25 8.78 -28.40
N ASP A 100 -3.52 8.25 -29.38
CA ASP A 100 -2.61 9.02 -30.23
C ASP A 100 -3.37 10.11 -31.00
N HIS A 101 -4.56 9.79 -31.52
CA HIS A 101 -5.44 10.74 -32.20
C HIS A 101 -6.37 11.54 -31.27
N LYS A 102 -6.20 11.44 -29.94
CA LYS A 102 -6.98 12.20 -28.94
C LYS A 102 -8.51 11.99 -29.01
N CYS A 103 -8.97 10.85 -29.52
CA CYS A 103 -10.38 10.54 -29.76
C CYS A 103 -11.14 10.04 -28.50
N ILE A 104 -10.50 9.94 -27.33
CA ILE A 104 -11.13 9.42 -26.09
C ILE A 104 -12.39 10.19 -25.70
N ARG A 105 -12.40 11.52 -25.89
CA ARG A 105 -13.56 12.35 -25.55
C ARG A 105 -14.76 11.99 -26.42
N ARG A 106 -14.54 11.82 -27.73
CA ARG A 106 -15.59 11.45 -28.66
C ARG A 106 -16.11 10.04 -28.37
N LEU A 107 -15.20 9.10 -28.15
CA LEU A 107 -15.53 7.73 -27.76
C LEU A 107 -16.39 7.65 -26.49
N SER A 108 -16.06 8.46 -25.47
CA SER A 108 -16.82 8.57 -24.21
C SER A 108 -18.25 9.01 -24.44
N TYR A 109 -18.44 10.03 -25.30
CA TYR A 109 -19.75 10.53 -25.67
C TYR A 109 -20.53 9.49 -26.47
N ASP A 110 -19.89 8.89 -27.47
CA ASP A 110 -20.54 7.94 -28.35
C ASP A 110 -20.99 6.70 -27.59
N ILE A 111 -20.15 6.07 -26.76
CA ILE A 111 -20.50 4.83 -26.02
C ILE A 111 -21.30 5.11 -24.72
N LYS A 112 -21.46 6.38 -24.32
CA LYS A 112 -22.09 6.79 -23.05
C LYS A 112 -21.39 6.23 -21.80
N VAL A 113 -20.06 6.19 -21.82
CA VAL A 113 -19.22 5.72 -20.70
C VAL A 113 -18.46 6.89 -20.11
N ASN A 114 -18.26 6.89 -18.78
CA ASN A 114 -17.54 7.97 -18.11
C ASN A 114 -16.08 8.05 -18.61
N ARG A 115 -15.69 9.22 -19.11
CA ARG A 115 -14.33 9.50 -19.58
C ARG A 115 -13.25 9.11 -18.57
N LYS A 116 -13.49 9.35 -17.27
CA LYS A 116 -12.54 8.98 -16.21
C LYS A 116 -12.29 7.47 -16.16
N GLN A 117 -13.27 6.64 -16.50
CA GLN A 117 -13.09 5.19 -16.58
C GLN A 117 -12.21 4.82 -17.78
N LEU A 118 -12.45 5.41 -18.95
CA LEU A 118 -11.64 5.18 -20.16
C LEU A 118 -10.17 5.60 -19.97
N MET A 119 -9.92 6.73 -19.30
CA MET A 119 -8.57 7.22 -19.00
C MET A 119 -7.80 6.33 -18.02
N LYS A 120 -8.51 5.62 -17.12
CA LYS A 120 -7.89 4.70 -16.15
C LYS A 120 -7.40 3.40 -16.79
N ILE A 121 -7.99 3.02 -17.92
CA ILE A 121 -7.52 1.87 -18.67
C ILE A 121 -6.12 2.20 -19.14
N LYS A 122 -5.16 1.36 -18.77
CA LYS A 122 -3.78 1.49 -19.23
C LYS A 122 -3.53 0.41 -20.26
N SER A 123 -2.79 0.76 -21.30
CA SER A 123 -2.32 -0.26 -22.24
C SER A 123 -1.47 -1.30 -21.49
N LYS A 124 -1.42 -2.53 -22.00
CA LYS A 124 -0.57 -3.59 -21.44
C LYS A 124 0.88 -3.10 -21.31
N ARG A 125 1.40 -2.41 -22.34
CA ARG A 125 2.74 -1.81 -22.38
C ARG A 125 2.96 -0.77 -21.27
N GLU A 126 1.99 0.08 -20.97
CA GLU A 126 2.09 1.04 -19.87
C GLU A 126 2.06 0.37 -18.49
N LYS A 127 1.21 -0.66 -18.32
CA LYS A 127 1.18 -1.46 -17.08
C LYS A 127 2.54 -2.12 -16.84
N GLU A 128 3.11 -2.68 -17.90
CA GLU A 128 4.40 -3.36 -17.89
C GLU A 128 5.54 -2.39 -17.56
N LYS A 129 5.66 -1.26 -18.27
CA LYS A 129 6.63 -0.19 -17.95
C LYS A 129 6.53 0.27 -16.50
N LYS A 130 5.31 0.44 -15.97
CA LYS A 130 5.12 0.81 -14.55
C LYS A 130 5.63 -0.30 -13.63
N LYS A 131 5.36 -1.57 -13.93
CA LYS A 131 5.83 -2.72 -13.15
C LYS A 131 7.35 -2.78 -13.11
N THR A 132 8.03 -2.63 -14.25
CA THR A 132 9.49 -2.62 -14.33
C THR A 132 10.09 -1.48 -13.52
N ARG A 133 9.56 -0.25 -13.69
CA ARG A 133 10.03 0.92 -12.93
C ARG A 133 9.85 0.74 -11.42
N MET A 134 8.71 0.19 -11.00
CA MET A 134 8.45 -0.07 -9.58
C MET A 134 9.36 -1.17 -9.02
N LYS A 135 9.76 -2.16 -9.83
CA LYS A 135 10.71 -3.20 -9.45
C LYS A 135 12.11 -2.62 -9.24
N ALA A 136 12.60 -1.83 -10.21
CA ALA A 136 13.90 -1.16 -10.11
C ALA A 136 13.98 -0.25 -8.89
N ALA A 137 12.98 0.62 -8.67
CA ALA A 137 12.94 1.50 -7.49
C ALA A 137 12.91 0.71 -6.16
N ARG A 138 12.34 -0.50 -6.16
CA ARG A 138 12.32 -1.38 -4.99
C ARG A 138 13.69 -2.03 -4.75
N GLU A 139 14.40 -2.39 -5.81
CA GLU A 139 15.76 -2.95 -5.75
C GLU A 139 16.77 -1.89 -5.29
N ASP A 140 16.67 -0.65 -5.77
CA ASP A 140 17.49 0.46 -5.29
C ASP A 140 17.30 0.69 -3.78
N LEU A 141 16.03 0.69 -3.34
CA LEU A 141 15.70 0.87 -1.93
C LEU A 141 16.16 -0.29 -1.06
N ARG A 142 16.07 -1.52 -1.58
CA ARG A 142 16.63 -2.70 -0.91
C ARG A 142 18.14 -2.58 -0.77
N SER A 143 18.83 -2.21 -1.84
CA SER A 143 20.29 -2.07 -1.86
C SER A 143 20.76 -1.02 -0.84
N LYS A 144 20.07 0.12 -0.75
CA LYS A 144 20.35 1.13 0.29
C LYS A 144 20.17 0.59 1.72
N VAL A 145 19.14 -0.21 1.95
CA VAL A 145 18.92 -0.85 3.26
C VAL A 145 20.00 -1.88 3.56
N LEU A 146 20.45 -2.65 2.57
CA LEU A 146 21.53 -3.63 2.72
C LEU A 146 22.85 -2.95 3.06
N VAL A 147 23.25 -1.96 2.25
CA VAL A 147 24.47 -1.19 2.48
C VAL A 147 24.46 -0.53 3.85
N PHE A 148 23.30 -0.03 4.30
CA PHE A 148 23.16 0.51 5.66
C PHE A 148 23.37 -0.57 6.73
N LEU A 149 22.76 -1.74 6.58
CA LEU A 149 22.87 -2.83 7.56
C LEU A 149 24.25 -3.48 7.59
N GLU A 150 24.97 -3.50 6.46
CA GLU A 150 26.33 -4.04 6.32
C GLU A 150 27.39 -3.19 7.02
N ARG A 151 27.10 -1.92 7.36
CA ARG A 151 28.07 -1.07 8.05
C ARG A 151 28.37 -1.57 9.47
N ASP A 152 29.64 -1.50 9.84
CA ASP A 152 30.13 -1.94 11.15
C ASP A 152 29.47 -1.24 12.34
N ASP A 153 29.12 0.04 12.18
CA ASP A 153 28.43 0.83 13.20
C ASP A 153 26.97 0.38 13.45
N ASN A 154 26.35 -0.26 12.47
CA ASN A 154 25.02 -0.85 12.60
C ASN A 154 25.06 -2.32 13.02
N SER A 155 26.14 -3.04 12.73
CA SER A 155 26.33 -4.43 13.12
C SER A 155 26.82 -4.61 14.56
N THR A 156 27.55 -3.62 15.10
CA THR A 156 28.19 -3.69 16.44
C THR A 156 27.41 -2.99 17.56
N CYS A 157 26.56 -2.00 17.25
CA CYS A 157 25.81 -1.27 18.27
C CYS A 157 24.51 -1.97 18.68
N LEU A 158 24.34 -2.24 19.97
CA LEU A 158 23.03 -2.59 20.52
C LEU A 158 22.05 -1.44 20.25
N PRO A 159 20.87 -1.70 19.68
CA PRO A 159 19.83 -0.69 19.63
C PRO A 159 19.51 -0.23 21.05
N GLY A 160 19.56 1.09 21.28
CA GLY A 160 19.24 1.68 22.57
C GLY A 160 17.83 1.31 23.05
N LYS A 161 17.50 1.59 24.32
CA LYS A 161 16.15 1.35 24.88
C LYS A 161 15.04 1.98 24.02
N ARG A 162 15.34 3.09 23.34
CA ARG A 162 14.45 3.78 22.39
C ARG A 162 14.48 3.23 20.97
N ASP A 163 15.40 2.32 20.62
CA ASP A 163 15.61 1.78 19.28
C ASP A 163 15.18 0.33 19.12
N ASN A 164 14.49 -0.25 20.10
CA ASN A 164 13.92 -1.59 20.01
C ASN A 164 12.39 -1.59 20.18
N LYS A 165 11.70 -2.45 19.43
CA LYS A 165 10.31 -2.85 19.72
C LYS A 165 10.29 -4.36 19.95
N LYS A 166 9.64 -4.79 21.03
CA LYS A 166 9.41 -6.21 21.33
C LYS A 166 8.32 -6.73 20.39
N ASP A 167 8.60 -7.82 19.69
CA ASP A 167 7.71 -8.45 18.74
C ASP A 167 7.72 -9.95 19.04
N GLY A 168 6.88 -10.39 19.98
CA GLY A 168 6.96 -11.71 20.60
C GLY A 168 8.16 -11.83 21.56
N LYS A 169 8.92 -12.93 21.47
CA LYS A 169 10.13 -13.17 22.28
C LYS A 169 11.37 -12.41 21.78
N GLU A 170 11.33 -11.86 20.56
CA GLU A 170 12.49 -11.20 19.94
C GLU A 170 12.41 -9.68 20.02
N LYS A 171 13.56 -9.05 20.31
CA LYS A 171 13.74 -7.60 20.16
C LYS A 171 14.14 -7.32 18.71
N LYS A 172 13.65 -6.23 18.10
CA LYS A 172 14.02 -5.83 16.72
C LYS A 172 14.38 -4.33 16.67
N GLN A 173 15.47 -3.99 15.96
CA GLN A 173 15.97 -2.63 15.76
C GLN A 173 14.95 -1.74 15.02
N LYS A 174 14.83 -0.49 15.46
CA LYS A 174 13.94 0.52 14.87
C LYS A 174 14.60 1.16 13.64
N LYS A 175 13.75 1.42 12.66
CA LYS A 175 14.01 2.12 11.39
C LYS A 175 14.42 3.60 11.55
N SER A 176 14.48 4.13 12.78
CA SER A 176 14.79 5.53 13.10
C SER A 176 16.15 5.97 12.55
N LYS A 177 17.21 5.17 12.79
CA LYS A 177 18.58 5.50 12.35
C LYS A 177 18.72 5.51 10.81
N PHE A 178 18.07 4.58 10.12
CA PHE A 178 18.03 4.58 8.66
C PHE A 178 17.35 5.83 8.10
N LEU A 179 16.25 6.27 8.71
CA LEU A 179 15.52 7.46 8.28
C LEU A 179 16.24 8.77 8.60
N SER A 180 17.00 8.84 9.70
CA SER A 180 17.79 10.04 10.02
C SER A 180 18.92 10.25 9.02
N GLU A 181 19.52 9.18 8.51
CA GLU A 181 20.56 9.26 7.46
C GLU A 181 19.96 9.41 6.06
N ASN A 182 18.73 8.91 5.84
CA ASN A 182 18.06 8.93 4.54
C ASN A 182 16.73 9.70 4.62
N VAL A 183 16.80 10.99 4.96
CA VAL A 183 15.64 11.87 5.22
C VAL A 183 14.64 11.91 4.05
N LEU A 184 15.13 11.85 2.81
CA LEU A 184 14.28 11.87 1.60
C LEU A 184 13.57 10.54 1.34
N THR A 185 13.93 9.46 2.04
CA THR A 185 13.45 8.10 1.75
C THR A 185 12.21 7.76 2.56
N LYS A 186 11.05 7.70 1.89
CA LYS A 186 9.79 7.23 2.50
C LYS A 186 9.71 5.71 2.47
N LEU A 187 10.18 5.09 3.54
CA LEU A 187 10.07 3.64 3.76
C LEU A 187 9.03 3.38 4.85
N SER A 188 8.34 2.23 4.85
CA SER A 188 7.50 1.80 6.00
C SER A 188 8.27 0.80 6.87
N VAL A 189 7.86 0.62 8.13
CA VAL A 189 8.50 -0.35 9.04
C VAL A 189 8.40 -1.78 8.50
N SER A 190 7.24 -2.16 7.97
CA SER A 190 7.01 -3.50 7.42
C SER A 190 7.81 -3.76 6.14
N VAL A 191 8.04 -2.73 5.31
CA VAL A 191 8.88 -2.86 4.11
C VAL A 191 10.36 -2.95 4.50
N PHE A 192 10.83 -2.13 5.45
CA PHE A 192 12.21 -2.21 5.96
C PHE A 192 12.53 -3.59 6.53
N ARG A 193 11.63 -4.16 7.35
CA ARG A 193 11.77 -5.52 7.89
C ARG A 193 11.85 -6.60 6.82
N ARG A 194 11.16 -6.44 5.69
CA ARG A 194 11.21 -7.37 4.55
C ARG A 194 12.51 -7.26 3.75
N PHE A 195 13.18 -6.12 3.78
CA PHE A 195 14.47 -5.94 3.09
C PHE A 195 15.66 -6.39 3.93
N ARG A 196 15.50 -6.49 5.25
CA ARG A 196 16.50 -7.05 6.16
C ARG A 196 16.75 -8.53 5.82
N PRO A 197 17.99 -8.95 5.52
CA PRO A 197 18.31 -10.35 5.30
C PRO A 197 18.16 -11.16 6.59
N ALA A 198 17.79 -12.44 6.47
CA ALA A 198 17.45 -13.30 7.61
C ALA A 198 18.63 -13.54 8.56
N ASN A 199 19.86 -13.50 8.04
CA ASN A 199 21.11 -13.65 8.80
C ASN A 199 21.48 -12.41 9.64
N TYR A 200 20.79 -11.27 9.46
CA TYR A 200 20.96 -10.13 10.35
C TYR A 200 20.08 -10.33 11.57
N VAL A 201 20.59 -11.06 12.57
CA VAL A 201 19.97 -11.15 13.89
C VAL A 201 20.39 -9.92 14.72
N LEU A 202 19.60 -9.50 15.70
CA LEU A 202 20.13 -8.56 16.69
C LEU A 202 21.33 -9.20 17.39
N ALA A 203 22.34 -8.39 17.72
CA ALA A 203 23.45 -8.83 18.55
C ALA A 203 22.90 -9.49 19.83
N SER A 204 23.20 -10.78 19.98
CA SER A 204 22.97 -11.53 21.22
C SER A 204 24.07 -11.18 22.21
N PHE A 205 23.72 -11.04 23.49
CA PHE A 205 24.62 -10.64 24.57
C PHE A 205 25.91 -11.49 24.64
N GLY A 206 25.87 -12.75 24.20
CA GLY A 206 27.04 -13.66 24.25
C GLY A 206 28.08 -13.50 23.13
N ASN A 207 27.82 -12.69 22.10
CA ASN A 207 28.61 -12.75 20.85
C ASN A 207 29.61 -11.61 20.58
N ARG A 208 29.77 -10.58 21.44
CA ARG A 208 30.95 -9.67 21.39
C ARG A 208 31.06 -8.72 22.58
N ARG A 209 32.31 -8.27 22.77
CA ARG A 209 32.90 -7.51 23.88
C ARG A 209 32.06 -6.32 24.37
N THR A 210 31.89 -6.26 25.70
CA THR A 210 31.53 -5.10 26.56
C THR A 210 30.04 -4.80 26.80
N CYS A 211 29.50 -5.29 27.92
CA CYS A 211 28.60 -4.44 28.72
C CYS A 211 29.48 -3.40 29.43
N LEU A 212 29.25 -2.11 29.18
CA LEU A 212 29.86 -1.00 29.94
C LEU A 212 29.12 -0.70 31.25
N CYS A 213 28.26 -1.61 31.70
CA CYS A 213 27.60 -1.45 32.99
C CYS A 213 28.60 -1.69 34.11
N GLN A 214 28.50 -0.88 35.16
CA GLN A 214 29.37 -0.95 36.34
C GLN A 214 29.41 -2.36 36.92
N ARG A 215 28.27 -3.07 36.96
CA ARG A 215 28.20 -4.45 37.46
C ARG A 215 29.08 -5.43 36.66
N HIS A 216 29.02 -5.43 35.32
CA HIS A 216 29.85 -6.32 34.51
C HIS A 216 31.32 -5.87 34.47
N GLN A 217 31.60 -4.55 34.55
CA GLN A 217 32.97 -4.05 34.70
C GLN A 217 33.58 -4.48 36.04
N ASN A 218 32.86 -4.32 37.14
CA ASN A 218 33.29 -4.75 38.47
C ASN A 218 33.42 -6.26 38.54
N MET A 219 32.52 -7.02 37.91
CA MET A 219 32.65 -8.46 37.80
C MET A 219 33.90 -8.87 37.02
N ALA A 220 34.19 -8.23 35.89
CA ALA A 220 35.43 -8.48 35.14
C ALA A 220 36.69 -8.15 35.95
N LEU A 221 36.67 -7.10 36.78
CA LEU A 221 37.78 -6.77 37.67
C LEU A 221 37.97 -7.83 38.76
N LYS A 222 36.88 -8.28 39.40
CA LYS A 222 36.90 -9.37 40.38
C LYS A 222 37.42 -10.68 39.78
N VAL A 223 36.98 -11.04 38.58
CA VAL A 223 37.46 -12.27 37.91
C VAL A 223 38.95 -12.18 37.54
N ARG A 224 39.45 -11.00 37.20
CA ARG A 224 40.89 -10.79 36.96
C ARG A 224 41.72 -10.94 38.24
N THR A 225 41.24 -10.44 39.38
CA THR A 225 41.93 -10.64 40.66
C THR A 225 41.91 -12.10 41.08
N LEU A 226 40.79 -12.80 40.90
CA LEU A 226 40.72 -14.25 41.15
C LEU A 226 41.69 -15.04 40.28
N LYS A 227 41.86 -14.65 39.02
CA LYS A 227 42.88 -15.25 38.14
C LYS A 227 44.31 -14.93 38.59
N ALA A 228 44.59 -13.71 39.02
CA ALA A 228 45.91 -13.32 39.53
C ALA A 228 46.29 -14.10 40.81
N LEU A 229 45.29 -14.49 41.60
CA LEU A 229 45.44 -15.37 42.77
C LEU A 229 45.42 -16.87 42.42
N ASN A 230 45.44 -17.23 41.13
CA ASN A 230 45.39 -18.61 40.61
C ASN A 230 44.14 -19.43 41.01
N ILE A 231 43.05 -18.77 41.42
CA ILE A 231 41.80 -19.42 41.82
C ILE A 231 41.00 -19.88 40.58
N THR A 232 41.08 -19.09 39.50
CA THR A 232 40.38 -19.35 38.24
C THR A 232 41.34 -19.23 37.06
N THR A 233 41.05 -19.96 35.97
CA THR A 233 41.89 -19.94 34.75
C THR A 233 41.44 -18.86 33.76
N THR A 234 40.19 -18.40 33.87
CA THR A 234 39.55 -17.54 32.88
C THR A 234 39.47 -16.10 33.34
N SER A 235 39.76 -15.16 32.44
CA SER A 235 39.60 -13.72 32.68
C SER A 235 38.21 -13.18 32.28
N ASN A 236 37.34 -14.06 31.78
CA ASN A 236 36.03 -13.72 31.24
C ASN A 236 34.91 -14.14 32.23
N PRO A 237 34.10 -13.19 32.76
CA PRO A 237 32.99 -13.49 33.66
C PRO A 237 32.00 -14.54 33.17
N ASP A 238 31.63 -14.50 31.88
CA ASP A 238 30.64 -15.44 31.33
C ASP A 238 31.18 -16.87 31.25
N GLN A 239 32.50 -17.00 31.08
CA GLN A 239 33.16 -18.30 31.04
C GLN A 239 33.28 -18.88 32.45
N LEU A 240 33.53 -18.02 33.46
CA LEU A 240 33.55 -18.42 34.85
C LEU A 240 32.18 -18.96 35.29
N ILE A 241 31.08 -18.23 35.00
CA ILE A 241 29.71 -18.66 35.34
C ILE A 241 29.35 -20.01 34.73
N ARG A 242 29.92 -20.35 33.57
CA ARG A 242 29.69 -21.65 32.90
C ARG A 242 30.56 -22.78 33.44
N GLN A 243 31.70 -22.46 34.06
CA GLN A 243 32.69 -23.43 34.48
C GLN A 243 32.62 -23.77 35.96
N MET A 244 32.14 -22.84 36.79
CA MET A 244 32.08 -23.00 38.24
C MET A 244 30.74 -22.52 38.76
N THR A 245 30.24 -23.19 39.80
CA THR A 245 29.07 -22.74 40.55
C THR A 245 29.47 -21.71 41.61
N ASP A 246 28.51 -20.89 42.05
CA ASP A 246 28.78 -19.84 43.04
C ASP A 246 29.33 -20.41 44.37
N GLU A 247 28.88 -21.60 44.76
CA GLU A 247 29.32 -22.31 45.96
C GLU A 247 30.80 -22.74 45.89
N GLU A 248 31.24 -23.25 44.73
CA GLU A 248 32.63 -23.65 44.50
C GLU A 248 33.59 -22.44 44.50
N VAL A 249 33.12 -21.30 43.99
CA VAL A 249 33.91 -20.06 44.00
C VAL A 249 34.03 -19.51 45.42
N LEU A 250 32.96 -19.55 46.22
CA LEU A 250 32.97 -19.11 47.62
C LEU A 250 33.88 -19.98 48.50
N ALA A 251 33.86 -21.30 48.33
CA ALA A 251 34.75 -22.19 49.06
C ALA A 251 36.23 -21.83 48.85
N LYS A 252 36.65 -21.65 47.59
CA LYS A 252 38.03 -21.28 47.25
C LYS A 252 38.44 -19.86 47.70
N ILE A 253 37.48 -18.94 47.83
CA ILE A 253 37.73 -17.61 48.38
C ILE A 253 37.90 -17.68 49.89
N THR A 254 37.14 -18.54 50.57
CA THR A 254 37.18 -18.70 52.04
C THR A 254 38.46 -19.39 52.51
N GLU A 255 39.09 -20.19 51.65
CA GLU A 255 40.42 -20.77 51.86
C GLU A 255 41.57 -19.74 51.80
N LEU A 256 41.30 -18.49 51.38
CA LEU A 256 42.30 -17.43 51.30
C LEU A 256 42.17 -16.48 52.49
N GLU A 257 43.29 -16.18 53.13
CA GLU A 257 43.36 -15.16 54.20
C GLU A 257 42.92 -13.78 53.66
N ASP A 258 41.99 -13.13 54.38
CA ASP A 258 41.36 -11.86 54.01
C ASP A 258 42.35 -10.73 53.69
N GLU A 259 43.58 -10.80 54.19
CA GLU A 259 44.60 -9.76 54.06
C GLU A 259 45.23 -9.67 52.65
N LYS A 260 45.03 -10.66 51.77
CA LYS A 260 45.67 -10.73 50.43
C LYS A 260 44.77 -10.29 49.26
N ILE A 261 43.47 -10.06 49.47
CA ILE A 261 42.52 -9.82 48.38
C ILE A 261 42.24 -8.33 48.23
N LYS A 262 43.01 -7.65 47.36
CA LYS A 262 42.72 -6.28 46.92
C LYS A 262 42.13 -6.31 45.51
N TYR A 263 40.92 -5.75 45.33
CA TYR A 263 40.34 -5.56 44.00
C TYR A 263 39.97 -4.10 43.75
N SER A 264 40.18 -3.67 42.52
CA SER A 264 39.71 -2.38 42.03
C SER A 264 38.22 -2.43 41.73
N GLU A 265 37.49 -1.37 42.08
CA GLU A 265 36.08 -1.20 41.73
C GLU A 265 35.89 0.09 40.93
N TRP A 266 35.10 0.03 39.86
CA TRP A 266 34.58 1.25 39.23
C TRP A 266 33.45 1.81 40.08
N LYS A 267 33.63 3.03 40.57
CA LYS A 267 32.57 3.85 41.14
C LYS A 267 32.19 4.93 40.12
N ARG A 268 30.90 5.06 39.81
CA ARG A 268 30.44 6.20 39.00
C ARG A 268 30.59 7.48 39.80
N VAL A 269 31.16 8.50 39.17
CA VAL A 269 31.24 9.86 39.71
C VAL A 269 29.96 10.57 39.30
N ASP A 270 29.21 11.08 40.28
CA ASP A 270 28.04 11.91 40.01
C ASP A 270 28.53 13.23 39.40
N VAL A 271 28.16 13.47 38.14
CA VAL A 271 28.42 14.75 37.47
C VAL A 271 27.18 15.61 37.67
N GLU A 272 27.32 16.76 38.31
CA GLU A 272 26.25 17.75 38.47
C GLU A 272 25.89 18.38 37.10
N GLU A 273 25.13 17.66 36.28
CA GLU A 273 24.44 18.26 35.14
C GLU A 273 23.07 18.78 35.59
N LYS A 274 22.98 20.11 35.73
CA LYS A 274 21.77 20.95 35.75
C LYS A 274 20.46 20.22 36.05
N GLY A 275 20.20 19.98 37.34
CA GLY A 275 18.85 19.91 37.88
C GLY A 275 18.04 18.63 37.66
N MET A 276 18.63 17.52 37.23
CA MET A 276 17.93 16.23 37.22
C MET A 276 18.69 15.15 37.99
N MET A 277 18.34 14.97 39.26
CA MET A 277 18.64 13.71 39.96
C MET A 277 17.85 12.58 39.29
N LYS A 278 18.49 11.86 38.35
CA LYS A 278 18.00 10.57 37.91
C LYS A 278 18.39 9.53 38.96
N LYS A 279 17.44 9.09 39.77
CA LYS A 279 17.54 7.77 40.41
C LYS A 279 17.50 6.73 39.29
N GLU A 280 18.62 6.03 39.07
CA GLU A 280 18.68 5.02 38.03
C GLU A 280 18.10 3.70 38.49
N ASN A 281 17.17 3.20 37.67
CA ASN A 281 16.65 1.85 37.70
C ASN A 281 17.78 0.82 37.54
N GLU A 282 17.80 -0.16 38.44
CA GLU A 282 18.60 -1.38 38.33
C GLU A 282 18.45 -1.99 36.94
N CYS A 283 19.53 -1.98 36.15
CA CYS A 283 19.50 -2.56 34.80
C CYS A 283 19.63 -4.09 34.80
N CYS A 284 19.78 -4.70 35.99
CA CYS A 284 19.93 -6.13 36.19
C CYS A 284 19.04 -6.58 37.36
N ALA A 285 17.74 -6.71 37.11
CA ALA A 285 16.97 -7.73 37.82
C ALA A 285 17.47 -9.08 37.27
N MET A 286 18.28 -9.77 38.07
CA MET A 286 18.38 -11.23 37.99
C MET A 286 17.27 -11.79 38.85
#